data_AF-A0A8C3H6G1-F1
#
_entry.id   AF-A0A8C3H6G1-F1
#
_cell.length_a   1.000
_cell.length_b   1.000
_cell.length_c   1.000
_cell.angle_alpha   90.00
_cell.angle_beta   90.00
_cell.angle_gamma   90.00
#
_symmetry.space_group_name_H-M   'P 1'
#
loop_
_entity.id
_entity.type
_entity.pdbx_description
1 polymer ?
#
loop_
_entity_poly.entity_id
_entity_poly.type
_entity_poly.pdbx_seq_one_letter_code
_entity_poly.pdbx_strand_id
1 'polypeptide(L)'
;MSYSHPPRRTGLPRAVLRWLQSLDLSFFPRNFRRDFSNGYLIAEIFSWYYPGDIHSHSYENGASLATKLSNWSQLGQFFSKRNLKPVQELIDGTIHCKPGAAEMLVQDIYSMLTNGRIKNIQDEVDFTDHYYQEQLPMVARSTASKAIKNNIKLTEIMIEPNINKNRQKVNAIINMHMQQRLVEREENPKRFNIKPSLAERAVRHPAAVGPSGSAINIQREQLSFISNLGLPEIRGKTGVHFKEIQVKQADRGSFTVDV
;
A
#
# COMPACT_ATOMS: atom_id res chain seq x y z
N MET A 1 1.55 -28.44 -0.97
CA MET A 1 1.46 -26.96 -0.88
C MET A 1 0.07 -26.55 -1.34
N SER A 2 -0.85 -26.33 -0.41
CA SER A 2 -2.20 -25.83 -0.72
C SER A 2 -2.15 -24.32 -0.83
N TYR A 3 -2.24 -23.78 -2.04
CA TYR A 3 -2.38 -22.34 -2.24
C TYR A 3 -3.78 -21.91 -1.80
N SER A 4 -3.83 -20.93 -0.89
CA SER A 4 -5.04 -20.26 -0.44
C SER A 4 -5.87 -19.82 -1.64
N HIS A 5 -7.16 -20.14 -1.64
CA HIS A 5 -8.05 -19.84 -2.75
C HIS A 5 -8.11 -18.32 -3.02
N PRO A 6 -8.11 -17.88 -4.30
CA PRO A 6 -8.29 -16.48 -4.62
C PRO A 6 -9.66 -16.00 -4.10
N PRO A 7 -9.78 -14.76 -3.60
CA PRO A 7 -11.02 -14.26 -3.05
C PRO A 7 -12.14 -14.27 -4.09
N ARG A 8 -13.36 -14.60 -3.65
CA ARG A 8 -14.57 -14.67 -4.48
C ARG A 8 -14.83 -13.33 -5.17
N ARG A 9 -15.39 -13.40 -6.39
CA ARG A 9 -15.44 -12.40 -7.48
C ARG A 9 -15.89 -10.96 -7.17
N THR A 10 -16.39 -10.64 -5.97
CA THR A 10 -16.83 -9.29 -5.62
C THR A 10 -16.32 -8.79 -4.27
N GLY A 11 -15.59 -9.60 -3.48
CA GLY A 11 -15.12 -9.22 -2.14
C GLY A 11 -16.22 -8.93 -1.10
N LEU A 12 -17.47 -8.71 -1.52
CA LEU A 12 -18.59 -8.28 -0.69
C LEU A 12 -19.38 -9.43 -0.07
N PRO A 13 -19.81 -9.31 1.20
CA PRO A 13 -20.74 -10.25 1.83
C PRO A 13 -22.09 -10.28 1.11
N ARG A 14 -22.75 -11.44 1.12
CA ARG A 14 -24.07 -11.63 0.48
C ARG A 14 -25.14 -10.68 1.01
N ALA A 15 -25.11 -10.34 2.29
CA ALA A 15 -26.05 -9.40 2.90
C ALA A 15 -25.95 -8.01 2.24
N VAL A 16 -24.73 -7.51 2.04
CA VAL A 16 -24.46 -6.23 1.40
C VAL A 16 -24.87 -6.24 -0.08
N LEU A 17 -24.61 -7.33 -0.79
CA LEU A 17 -25.05 -7.45 -2.18
C LEU A 17 -26.58 -7.41 -2.32
N ARG A 18 -27.30 -8.12 -1.44
CA ARG A 18 -28.78 -8.06 -1.44
C ARG A 18 -29.28 -6.66 -1.11
N TRP A 19 -28.66 -5.99 -0.14
CA TRP A 19 -29.00 -4.62 0.21
C TRP A 19 -28.79 -3.66 -0.98
N LEU A 20 -27.63 -3.71 -1.64
CA LEU A 20 -27.38 -2.91 -2.84
C LEU A 20 -28.39 -3.20 -3.95
N GLN A 21 -28.81 -4.45 -4.13
CA GLN A 21 -29.83 -4.83 -5.12
C GLN A 21 -31.23 -4.37 -4.74
N SER A 22 -31.50 -4.12 -3.46
CA SER A 22 -32.79 -3.57 -3.01
C SER A 22 -32.88 -2.04 -3.15
N LEU A 23 -31.76 -1.37 -3.40
CA LEU A 23 -31.74 0.03 -3.77
C LEU A 23 -31.96 0.09 -5.29
N ASP A 24 -33.00 0.78 -5.77
CA ASP A 24 -33.18 0.97 -7.22
C ASP A 24 -32.17 2.03 -7.71
N LEU A 25 -30.91 1.63 -7.79
CA LEU A 25 -29.81 2.43 -8.33
C LEU A 25 -29.96 2.51 -9.85
N SER A 26 -29.54 3.63 -10.42
CA SER A 26 -29.56 3.91 -11.87
C SER A 26 -28.87 2.81 -12.67
N PHE A 27 -27.83 2.21 -12.10
CA PHE A 27 -27.25 0.98 -12.63
C PHE A 27 -26.61 0.13 -11.53
N PHE A 28 -26.59 -1.18 -11.73
CA PHE A 28 -25.88 -2.08 -10.84
C PHE A 28 -24.38 -2.14 -11.20
N PRO A 29 -23.46 -1.92 -10.24
CA PRO A 29 -22.02 -1.88 -10.49
C PRO A 29 -21.50 -3.23 -11.01
N ARG A 30 -20.81 -3.21 -12.16
CA ARG A 30 -20.14 -4.40 -12.72
C ARG A 30 -18.71 -4.52 -12.21
N ASN A 31 -18.06 -3.39 -11.97
CA ASN A 31 -16.72 -3.31 -11.41
C ASN A 31 -16.76 -2.35 -10.22
N PHE A 32 -16.93 -2.91 -9.01
CA PHE A 32 -17.06 -2.14 -7.78
C PHE A 32 -15.97 -1.09 -7.62
N ARG A 33 -14.69 -1.47 -7.80
CA ARG A 33 -13.56 -0.54 -7.69
C ARG A 33 -13.66 0.66 -8.61
N ARG A 34 -14.05 0.45 -9.88
CA ARG A 34 -14.15 1.54 -10.86
C ARG A 34 -15.43 2.34 -10.66
N ASP A 35 -16.56 1.65 -10.54
CA ASP A 35 -17.88 2.27 -10.58
C ASP A 35 -18.15 3.08 -9.29
N PHE A 36 -17.63 2.64 -8.13
CA PHE A 36 -17.69 3.43 -6.89
C PHE A 36 -16.62 4.51 -6.78
N SER A 37 -15.51 4.43 -7.53
CA SER A 37 -14.43 5.43 -7.44
C SER A 37 -14.86 6.86 -7.73
N ASN A 38 -15.91 7.04 -8.55
CA ASN A 38 -16.43 8.35 -8.89
C ASN A 38 -17.20 9.02 -7.73
N GLY A 39 -17.82 8.25 -6.84
CA GLY A 39 -18.69 8.78 -5.78
C GLY A 39 -20.16 8.93 -6.20
N TYR A 40 -20.50 8.92 -7.49
CA TYR A 40 -21.89 9.01 -7.96
C TYR A 40 -22.81 7.93 -7.35
N LEU A 41 -22.39 6.65 -7.41
CA LEU A 41 -23.17 5.57 -6.79
C LEU A 41 -23.29 5.71 -5.27
N ILE A 42 -22.29 6.30 -4.62
CA ILE A 42 -22.36 6.60 -3.18
C ILE A 42 -23.42 7.66 -2.92
N ALA A 43 -23.42 8.74 -3.70
CA ALA A 43 -24.44 9.78 -3.60
C ALA A 43 -25.85 9.23 -3.84
N GLU A 44 -26.00 8.34 -4.82
CA GLU A 44 -27.27 7.68 -5.11
C GLU A 44 -27.74 6.81 -3.95
N ILE A 45 -26.86 6.00 -3.36
CA ILE A 45 -27.17 5.23 -2.14
C ILE A 45 -27.65 6.16 -1.02
N PHE A 46 -26.95 7.27 -0.76
CA PHE A 46 -27.36 8.19 0.30
C PHE A 46 -28.64 8.97 -0.03
N SER A 47 -28.97 9.18 -1.31
CA SER A 47 -30.23 9.84 -1.72
C SER A 47 -31.47 9.05 -1.36
N TRP A 48 -31.37 7.71 -1.28
CA TRP A 48 -32.44 6.86 -0.75
C TRP A 48 -32.75 7.10 0.73
N TYR A 49 -31.73 7.38 1.54
CA TYR A 49 -31.87 7.57 2.99
C TYR A 49 -32.06 9.04 3.38
N TYR A 50 -31.54 9.96 2.58
CA TYR A 50 -31.55 11.40 2.85
C TYR A 50 -32.01 12.23 1.63
N PRO A 51 -33.21 11.98 1.07
CA PRO A 51 -33.65 12.59 -0.18
C PRO A 51 -33.73 14.12 -0.13
N GLY A 52 -33.96 14.73 1.04
CA GLY A 52 -33.99 16.19 1.19
C GLY A 52 -32.63 16.86 1.29
N ASP A 53 -31.55 16.07 1.35
CA ASP A 53 -30.22 16.53 1.73
C ASP A 53 -29.15 16.25 0.69
N ILE A 54 -29.36 15.20 -0.10
CA ILE A 54 -28.51 14.83 -1.22
C ILE A 54 -29.36 14.52 -2.44
N HIS A 55 -29.03 15.16 -3.54
CA HIS A 55 -29.72 14.99 -4.81
C HIS A 55 -28.79 14.30 -5.79
N SER A 56 -29.12 13.10 -6.27
CA SER A 56 -28.22 12.33 -7.15
C SER A 56 -27.86 13.06 -8.45
N HIS A 57 -28.75 13.92 -8.96
CA HIS A 57 -28.52 14.70 -10.18
C HIS A 57 -27.47 15.82 -10.05
N SER A 58 -27.06 16.19 -8.83
CA SER A 58 -25.97 17.16 -8.63
C SER A 58 -24.58 16.53 -8.80
N TYR A 59 -24.51 15.21 -8.97
CA TYR A 59 -23.27 14.45 -9.14
C TYR A 59 -23.09 14.02 -10.59
N GLU A 60 -21.88 14.21 -11.11
CA GLU A 60 -21.56 13.87 -12.50
C GLU A 60 -20.99 12.45 -12.61
N ASN A 61 -21.57 11.63 -13.49
CA ASN A 61 -21.08 10.29 -13.80
C ASN A 61 -19.94 10.32 -14.84
N GLY A 62 -18.85 11.03 -14.52
CA GLY A 62 -17.65 11.18 -15.36
C GLY A 62 -16.47 10.31 -14.91
N ALA A 63 -15.57 9.95 -15.82
CA ALA A 63 -14.38 9.15 -15.48
C ALA A 63 -13.17 9.97 -15.03
N SER A 64 -13.20 11.30 -15.24
CA SER A 64 -12.06 12.19 -15.01
C SER A 64 -11.73 12.32 -13.52
N LEU A 65 -10.44 12.44 -13.17
CA LEU A 65 -10.02 12.61 -11.78
C LEU A 65 -10.65 13.87 -11.14
N ALA A 66 -10.75 14.96 -11.89
CA ALA A 66 -11.38 16.20 -11.43
C ALA A 66 -12.86 16.00 -11.06
N THR A 67 -13.61 15.28 -11.90
CA THR A 67 -15.02 14.93 -11.62
C THR A 67 -15.13 14.10 -10.34
N LYS A 68 -14.27 13.08 -10.17
CA LYS A 68 -14.26 12.27 -8.93
C LYS A 68 -14.05 13.15 -7.71
N LEU A 69 -13.03 14.02 -7.74
CA LEU A 69 -12.72 14.88 -6.59
C LEU A 69 -13.83 15.87 -6.27
N SER A 70 -14.47 16.44 -7.28
CA SER A 70 -15.65 17.31 -7.10
C SER A 70 -16.78 16.56 -6.40
N ASN A 71 -17.14 15.36 -6.89
CA ASN A 71 -18.17 14.53 -6.29
C ASN A 71 -17.84 14.14 -4.85
N TRP A 72 -16.60 13.71 -4.57
CA TRP A 72 -16.17 13.35 -3.22
C TRP A 72 -16.09 14.55 -2.27
N SER A 73 -15.78 15.75 -2.77
CA SER A 73 -15.84 16.98 -1.99
C SER A 73 -17.28 17.29 -1.54
N GLN A 74 -18.26 17.16 -2.45
CA GLN A 74 -19.68 17.32 -2.12
C GLN A 74 -20.15 16.27 -1.09
N LEU A 75 -19.77 15.01 -1.28
CA LEU A 75 -20.06 13.94 -0.31
C LEU A 75 -19.43 14.23 1.06
N GLY A 76 -18.20 14.73 1.11
CA GLY A 76 -17.54 15.10 2.36
C GLY A 76 -18.28 16.18 3.14
N GLN A 77 -18.82 17.19 2.44
CA GLN A 77 -19.66 18.22 3.07
C GLN A 77 -20.97 17.64 3.61
N PHE A 78 -21.60 16.75 2.84
CA PHE A 78 -22.81 16.03 3.27
C PHE A 78 -22.54 15.16 4.51
N PHE A 79 -21.45 14.40 4.53
CA PHE A 79 -21.08 13.58 5.69
C PHE A 79 -20.86 14.43 6.93
N SER A 80 -20.18 15.57 6.79
CA SER A 80 -19.97 16.53 7.87
C SER A 80 -21.29 17.10 8.40
N LYS A 81 -22.20 17.49 7.50
CA LYS A 81 -23.53 18.03 7.85
C LYS A 81 -24.39 17.03 8.62
N ARG A 82 -24.31 15.74 8.26
CA ARG A 82 -25.07 14.65 8.90
C ARG A 82 -24.32 13.97 10.05
N ASN A 83 -23.13 14.44 10.41
CA ASN A 83 -22.25 13.82 11.40
C ASN A 83 -21.96 12.33 11.11
N LEU A 84 -21.91 11.98 9.83
CA LEU A 84 -21.49 10.67 9.34
C LEU A 84 -19.96 10.66 9.25
N LYS A 85 -19.34 9.58 9.70
CA LYS A 85 -17.87 9.47 9.77
C LYS A 85 -17.37 8.21 9.05
N PRO A 86 -17.54 8.12 7.73
CA PRO A 86 -16.91 7.06 6.95
C PRO A 86 -15.39 7.13 7.11
N VAL A 87 -14.74 5.96 7.08
CA VAL A 87 -13.28 5.89 7.26
C VAL A 87 -12.58 6.59 6.09
N GLN A 88 -11.79 7.62 6.40
CA GLN A 88 -11.15 8.48 5.39
C GLN A 88 -10.21 7.70 4.46
N GLU A 89 -9.50 6.70 4.99
CA GLU A 89 -8.61 5.83 4.23
C GLU A 89 -9.39 5.01 3.18
N LEU A 90 -10.60 4.55 3.51
CA LEU A 90 -11.46 3.83 2.56
C LEU A 90 -11.92 4.74 1.42
N ILE A 91 -12.23 6.00 1.72
CA ILE A 91 -12.59 7.01 0.72
C ILE A 91 -11.41 7.26 -0.23
N ASP A 92 -10.24 7.57 0.34
CA ASP A 92 -9.03 7.84 -0.44
C ASP A 92 -8.66 6.62 -1.32
N GLY A 93 -8.65 5.43 -0.73
CA GLY A 93 -8.43 4.19 -1.46
C GLY A 93 -9.45 3.96 -2.58
N THR A 94 -10.71 4.33 -2.36
CA THR A 94 -11.80 4.18 -3.35
C THR A 94 -11.63 5.16 -4.52
N ILE A 95 -11.31 6.44 -4.25
CA ILE A 95 -11.00 7.45 -5.27
C ILE A 95 -9.91 6.95 -6.21
N HIS A 96 -8.88 6.32 -5.63
CA HIS A 96 -7.71 5.82 -6.33
C HIS A 96 -7.88 4.41 -6.92
N CYS A 97 -9.07 3.81 -6.82
CA CYS A 97 -9.35 2.45 -7.25
C CYS A 97 -8.38 1.42 -6.63
N LYS A 98 -7.95 1.59 -5.37
CA LYS A 98 -7.15 0.58 -4.65
C LYS A 98 -7.95 -0.73 -4.56
N PRO A 99 -7.28 -1.90 -4.62
CA PRO A 99 -7.96 -3.17 -4.46
C PRO A 99 -8.57 -3.27 -3.06
N GLY A 100 -9.84 -3.69 -2.96
CA GLY A 100 -10.55 -3.86 -1.69
C GLY A 100 -11.15 -2.58 -1.10
N ALA A 101 -10.66 -1.39 -1.46
CA ALA A 101 -11.12 -0.13 -0.84
C ALA A 101 -12.62 0.14 -1.04
N ALA A 102 -13.09 0.02 -2.28
CA ALA A 102 -14.50 0.24 -2.60
C ALA A 102 -15.40 -0.79 -1.89
N GLU A 103 -14.99 -2.05 -1.89
CA GLU A 103 -15.72 -3.14 -1.25
C GLU A 103 -15.81 -2.95 0.27
N MET A 104 -14.73 -2.51 0.91
CA MET A 104 -14.72 -2.21 2.36
C MET A 104 -15.54 -0.95 2.65
N LEU A 105 -15.46 0.09 1.82
CA LEU A 105 -16.25 1.31 1.98
C LEU A 105 -17.75 1.03 1.90
N VAL A 106 -18.17 0.21 0.95
CA VAL A 106 -19.59 -0.18 0.81
C VAL A 106 -20.07 -0.97 2.03
N GLN A 107 -19.23 -1.81 2.62
CA GLN A 107 -19.55 -2.53 3.87
C GLN A 107 -19.66 -1.57 5.06
N ASP A 108 -18.78 -0.58 5.14
CA ASP A 108 -18.81 0.48 6.16
C ASP A 108 -20.11 1.29 6.06
N ILE A 109 -20.47 1.74 4.85
CA ILE A 109 -21.71 2.46 4.57
C ILE A 109 -22.95 1.61 4.88
N TYR A 110 -22.95 0.33 4.49
CA TYR A 110 -24.05 -0.58 4.84
C TYR A 110 -24.25 -0.64 6.36
N SER A 111 -23.17 -0.84 7.10
CA SER A 111 -23.22 -0.95 8.56
C SER A 111 -23.71 0.36 9.20
N MET A 112 -23.28 1.50 8.64
CA MET A 112 -23.69 2.84 9.05
C MET A 112 -25.17 3.13 8.80
N LEU A 113 -25.72 2.69 7.67
CA LEU A 113 -27.10 2.99 7.26
C LEU A 113 -28.15 1.99 7.75
N THR A 114 -27.75 0.74 8.00
CA THR A 114 -28.69 -0.35 8.33
C THR A 114 -28.50 -0.93 9.74
N ASN A 115 -27.53 -0.42 10.49
CA ASN A 115 -27.09 -0.97 11.78
C ASN A 115 -26.72 -2.46 11.70
N GLY A 116 -26.42 -2.97 10.50
CA GLY A 116 -26.00 -4.34 10.26
C GLY A 116 -24.61 -4.60 10.85
N ARG A 117 -24.45 -5.68 11.62
CA ARG A 117 -23.14 -6.08 12.13
C ARG A 117 -22.34 -6.79 11.04
N ILE A 118 -21.48 -6.04 10.35
CA ILE A 118 -20.36 -6.62 9.58
C ILE A 118 -19.12 -6.59 10.49
N LYS A 119 -18.23 -7.57 10.34
CA LYS A 119 -16.98 -7.64 11.11
C LYS A 119 -16.27 -6.28 11.08
N ASN A 120 -15.76 -5.84 12.23
CA ASN A 120 -15.12 -4.53 12.37
C ASN A 120 -13.99 -4.39 11.36
N ILE A 121 -14.13 -3.42 10.45
CA ILE A 121 -13.24 -3.18 9.31
C ILE A 121 -11.94 -2.51 9.78
N GLN A 122 -11.94 -1.95 10.99
CA GLN A 122 -10.89 -1.07 11.48
C GLN A 122 -9.56 -1.75 11.79
N ASP A 123 -9.52 -3.07 11.96
CA ASP A 123 -8.34 -3.70 12.59
C ASP A 123 -7.14 -3.89 11.66
N GLU A 124 -7.23 -3.75 10.32
CA GLU A 124 -6.06 -3.81 9.43
C GLU A 124 -6.40 -3.41 7.97
N VAL A 125 -6.70 -2.13 7.72
CA VAL A 125 -6.89 -1.66 6.33
C VAL A 125 -5.54 -1.30 5.72
N ASP A 126 -4.81 -2.30 5.26
CA ASP A 126 -3.63 -2.08 4.44
C ASP A 126 -4.01 -2.17 2.95
N PHE A 127 -3.95 -1.02 2.24
CA PHE A 127 -4.14 -0.96 0.78
C PHE A 127 -2.88 -1.22 -0.03
N THR A 128 -1.81 -1.62 0.63
CA THR A 128 -0.61 -2.10 -0.02
C THR A 128 -0.76 -3.57 -0.42
N ASP A 129 0.18 -4.06 -1.24
CA ASP A 129 0.24 -5.46 -1.62
C ASP A 129 0.97 -6.34 -0.59
N HIS A 130 1.26 -5.82 0.61
CA HIS A 130 2.03 -6.49 1.66
C HIS A 130 1.53 -7.90 1.96
N TYR A 131 0.25 -8.04 2.36
CA TYR A 131 -0.37 -9.32 2.67
C TYR A 131 -0.23 -10.35 1.55
N TYR A 132 -0.36 -9.90 0.30
CA TYR A 132 -0.19 -10.77 -0.87
C TYR A 132 1.28 -11.17 -1.06
N GLN A 133 2.23 -10.25 -0.89
CA GLN A 133 3.67 -10.53 -1.03
C GLN A 133 4.18 -11.50 0.03
N GLU A 134 3.67 -11.44 1.25
CA GLU A 134 4.07 -12.35 2.33
C GLU A 134 3.73 -13.81 2.02
N GLN A 135 2.58 -14.06 1.39
CA GLN A 135 2.12 -15.39 1.00
C GLN A 135 2.89 -15.99 -0.20
N LEU A 136 3.56 -15.13 -0.97
CA LEU A 136 4.30 -15.57 -2.14
C LEU A 136 5.65 -16.18 -1.77
N PRO A 137 6.06 -17.26 -2.46
CA PRO A 137 7.43 -17.74 -2.35
C PRO A 137 8.39 -16.67 -2.86
N MET A 138 9.61 -16.66 -2.31
CA MET A 138 10.62 -15.63 -2.55
C MET A 138 10.90 -15.33 -4.04
N VAL A 139 10.81 -16.34 -4.92
CA VAL A 139 11.05 -16.18 -6.37
C VAL A 139 9.93 -15.42 -7.08
N ALA A 140 8.71 -15.46 -6.54
CA ALA A 140 7.52 -14.86 -7.13
C ALA A 140 7.19 -13.47 -6.58
N ARG A 141 7.89 -13.01 -5.53
CA ARG A 141 7.70 -11.69 -4.94
C ARG A 141 8.02 -10.57 -5.92
N SER A 142 7.39 -9.42 -5.72
CA SER A 142 7.51 -8.28 -6.62
C SER A 142 8.92 -7.69 -6.64
N THR A 143 9.34 -7.17 -7.79
CA THR A 143 10.54 -6.31 -7.90
C THR A 143 10.24 -4.93 -7.34
N ALA A 144 11.27 -4.15 -6.98
CA ALA A 144 11.11 -2.77 -6.48
C ALA A 144 10.19 -1.90 -7.36
N SER A 145 10.40 -1.92 -8.69
CA SER A 145 9.55 -1.17 -9.63
C SER A 145 8.10 -1.65 -9.63
N LYS A 146 7.88 -2.96 -9.45
CA LYS A 146 6.53 -3.54 -9.37
C LYS A 146 5.86 -3.20 -8.03
N ALA A 147 6.60 -3.21 -6.93
CA ALA A 147 6.12 -2.78 -5.62
C ALA A 147 5.63 -1.32 -5.67
N ILE A 148 6.38 -0.40 -6.29
CA ILE A 148 5.93 1.00 -6.48
C ILE A 148 4.61 1.05 -7.27
N LYS A 149 4.52 0.34 -8.40
CA LYS A 149 3.31 0.32 -9.25
C LYS A 149 2.09 -0.29 -8.56
N ASN A 150 2.31 -1.27 -7.69
CA ASN A 150 1.23 -1.93 -6.97
C ASN A 150 0.69 -1.00 -5.87
N ASN A 151 1.59 -0.34 -5.15
CA ASN A 151 1.29 0.40 -3.93
C ASN A 151 0.98 1.89 -4.13
N ILE A 152 1.40 2.52 -5.23
CA ILE A 152 1.06 3.91 -5.57
C ILE A 152 0.39 3.96 -6.94
N LYS A 153 -0.75 4.63 -7.01
CA LYS A 153 -1.50 4.93 -8.23
C LYS A 153 -1.08 6.28 -8.78
N LEU A 154 -1.13 6.40 -10.11
CA LEU A 154 -0.83 7.66 -10.80
C LEU A 154 -1.72 8.80 -10.28
N THR A 155 -2.99 8.51 -10.00
CA THR A 155 -3.92 9.50 -9.47
C THR A 155 -3.53 10.02 -8.09
N GLU A 156 -2.89 9.23 -7.22
CA GLU A 156 -2.37 9.71 -5.92
C GLU A 156 -1.27 10.76 -6.12
N ILE A 157 -0.39 10.53 -7.10
CA ILE A 157 0.70 11.44 -7.45
C ILE A 157 0.15 12.72 -8.07
N MET A 158 -0.93 12.62 -8.86
CA MET A 158 -1.58 13.78 -9.48
C MET A 158 -2.32 14.67 -8.48
N ILE A 159 -2.92 14.08 -7.43
CA ILE A 159 -3.62 14.84 -6.39
C ILE A 159 -2.64 15.58 -5.49
N GLU A 160 -1.53 14.96 -5.11
CA GLU A 160 -0.55 15.58 -4.22
C GLU A 160 0.42 16.47 -5.03
N PRO A 161 0.30 17.81 -4.98
CA PRO A 161 1.13 18.71 -5.78
C PRO A 161 2.58 18.77 -5.25
N ASN A 162 2.80 18.36 -3.99
CA ASN A 162 4.11 18.42 -3.37
C ASN A 162 4.99 17.23 -3.81
N ILE A 163 5.94 17.54 -4.69
CA ILE A 163 6.92 16.57 -5.23
C ILE A 163 7.71 15.88 -4.12
N ASN A 164 8.02 16.57 -3.02
CA ASN A 164 8.79 16.00 -1.92
C ASN A 164 7.99 14.94 -1.16
N LYS A 165 6.69 15.16 -0.95
CA LYS A 165 5.82 14.14 -0.35
C LYS A 165 5.68 12.91 -1.26
N ASN A 166 5.51 13.12 -2.56
CA ASN A 166 5.47 12.02 -3.53
C ASN A 166 6.78 11.23 -3.52
N ARG A 167 7.94 11.91 -3.44
CA ARG A 167 9.26 11.29 -3.29
C ARG A 167 9.37 10.49 -1.99
N GLN A 168 8.90 11.04 -0.87
CA GLN A 168 8.88 10.35 0.41
C GLN A 168 8.04 9.06 0.36
N LYS A 169 6.84 9.10 -0.24
CA LYS A 169 5.98 7.92 -0.43
C LYS A 169 6.70 6.84 -1.25
N VAL A 170 7.34 7.22 -2.36
CA VAL A 170 8.10 6.28 -3.20
C VAL A 170 9.29 5.69 -2.43
N ASN A 171 10.05 6.51 -1.72
CA ASN A 171 11.20 6.06 -0.91
C ASN A 171 10.77 5.11 0.21
N ALA A 172 9.62 5.33 0.84
CA ALA A 172 9.09 4.43 1.87
C ALA A 172 8.85 3.02 1.30
N ILE A 173 8.29 2.91 0.10
CA ILE A 173 8.05 1.62 -0.57
C ILE A 173 9.38 0.94 -0.95
N ILE A 174 10.35 1.72 -1.44
CA ILE A 174 11.69 1.19 -1.76
C ILE A 174 12.35 0.65 -0.50
N ASN A 175 12.31 1.39 0.62
CA ASN A 175 12.90 0.98 1.88
C ASN A 175 12.24 -0.29 2.42
N MET A 176 10.91 -0.37 2.38
CA MET A 176 10.16 -1.56 2.78
C MET A 176 10.55 -2.78 1.92
N HIS A 177 10.63 -2.61 0.60
CA HIS A 177 11.09 -3.67 -0.30
C HIS A 177 12.54 -4.10 0.00
N MET A 178 13.45 -3.15 0.26
CA MET A 178 14.83 -3.46 0.62
C MET A 178 14.91 -4.25 1.93
N GLN A 179 14.12 -3.88 2.94
CA GLN A 179 14.05 -4.61 4.21
C GLN A 179 13.55 -6.04 4.02
N GLN A 180 12.50 -6.25 3.22
CA GLN A 180 12.04 -7.60 2.88
C GLN A 180 13.16 -8.44 2.22
N ARG A 181 13.95 -7.85 1.32
CA ARG A 181 15.09 -8.52 0.67
C ARG A 181 16.26 -8.82 1.61
N LEU A 182 16.41 -8.06 2.70
CA LEU A 182 17.39 -8.32 3.76
C LEU A 182 16.93 -9.49 4.63
N VAL A 183 15.67 -9.48 5.08
CA VAL A 183 15.08 -10.57 5.86
C VAL A 183 15.15 -11.89 5.08
N GLU A 184 14.78 -11.89 3.80
CA GLU A 184 14.88 -13.07 2.94
C GLU A 184 16.30 -13.66 2.86
N ARG A 185 17.31 -12.78 2.87
CA ARG A 185 18.72 -13.14 2.83
C ARG A 185 19.17 -13.77 4.15
N GLU A 186 18.76 -13.18 5.26
CA GLU A 186 19.04 -13.66 6.61
C GLU A 186 18.38 -15.02 6.88
N GLU A 187 17.14 -15.22 6.46
CA GLU A 187 16.42 -16.49 6.61
C GLU A 187 16.98 -17.62 5.74
N ASN A 188 17.62 -17.28 4.60
CA ASN A 188 18.07 -18.27 3.61
C ASN A 188 19.55 -18.08 3.23
N PRO A 189 20.49 -18.14 4.18
CA PRO A 189 21.89 -17.76 3.96
C PRO A 189 22.59 -18.67 2.93
N LYS A 190 22.24 -19.97 2.91
CA LYS A 190 22.76 -20.94 1.94
C LYS A 190 22.36 -20.57 0.50
N ARG A 191 21.14 -20.12 0.29
CA ARG A 191 20.63 -19.75 -1.05
C ARG A 191 21.35 -18.52 -1.62
N PHE A 192 21.74 -17.59 -0.75
CA PHE A 192 22.39 -16.34 -1.12
C PHE A 192 23.91 -16.36 -0.98
N ASN A 193 24.51 -17.52 -0.72
CA ASN A 193 25.94 -17.68 -0.50
C ASN A 193 26.50 -16.72 0.58
N ILE A 194 25.70 -16.42 1.60
CA ILE A 194 26.09 -15.54 2.70
C ILE A 194 27.03 -16.32 3.60
N LYS A 195 28.26 -15.82 3.76
CA LYS A 195 29.25 -16.44 4.64
C LYS A 195 28.95 -16.03 6.09
N PRO A 196 29.00 -16.98 7.05
CA PRO A 196 28.80 -16.64 8.44
C PRO A 196 29.87 -15.66 8.91
N SER A 197 29.47 -14.71 9.76
CA SER A 197 30.36 -13.68 10.31
C SER A 197 31.50 -14.30 11.13
N LEU A 198 32.58 -13.54 11.38
CA LEU A 198 33.67 -14.01 12.25
C LEU A 198 33.16 -14.39 13.65
N ALA A 199 32.18 -13.64 14.16
CA ALA A 199 31.54 -13.90 15.45
C ALA A 199 30.70 -15.19 15.46
N GLU A 200 30.03 -15.52 14.34
CA GLU A 200 29.28 -16.78 14.19
C GLU A 200 30.19 -17.99 14.00
N ARG A 201 31.38 -17.78 13.40
CA ARG A 201 32.40 -18.82 13.23
C ARG A 201 33.21 -19.06 14.49
N ALA A 202 33.22 -18.10 15.42
CA ALA A 202 33.96 -18.21 16.67
C ALA A 202 33.33 -19.29 17.57
N VAL A 203 34.14 -20.27 17.98
CA VAL A 203 33.73 -21.29 18.95
C VAL A 203 33.50 -20.60 20.29
N ARG A 204 32.23 -20.43 20.69
CA ARG A 204 31.90 -19.99 22.05
C ARG A 204 32.01 -21.20 22.97
N HIS A 205 33.10 -21.27 23.72
CA HIS A 205 33.17 -22.19 24.84
C HIS A 205 32.13 -21.74 25.88
N PRO A 206 31.19 -22.61 26.30
CA PRO A 206 30.29 -22.28 27.40
C PRO A 206 31.14 -21.90 28.62
N ALA A 207 30.78 -20.80 29.28
CA ALA A 207 31.44 -20.42 30.53
C ALA A 207 31.38 -21.65 31.46
N ALA A 208 32.55 -22.14 31.86
CA ALA A 208 32.63 -23.26 32.77
C ALA A 208 31.83 -22.89 34.02
N VAL A 209 30.71 -23.58 34.24
CA VAL A 209 30.00 -23.54 35.52
C VAL A 209 30.88 -24.33 36.48
N GLY A 210 31.91 -23.66 37.01
CA GLY A 210 32.66 -24.14 38.15
C GLY A 210 31.82 -23.97 39.42
N PRO A 211 31.85 -24.94 40.36
CA PRO A 211 31.19 -24.76 41.65
C PRO A 211 31.88 -23.62 42.42
N SER A 212 31.05 -22.73 42.96
CA SER A 212 31.30 -21.68 43.96
C SER A 212 32.71 -21.56 44.55
N GLY A 213 33.31 -20.37 44.45
CA GLY A 213 34.44 -19.99 45.30
C GLY A 213 35.13 -18.69 44.90
N SER A 214 34.84 -17.64 45.66
CA SER A 214 35.61 -16.38 45.79
C SER A 214 35.31 -15.27 44.78
N ALA A 215 34.53 -14.31 45.26
CA ALA A 215 34.43 -12.97 44.69
C ALA A 215 35.81 -12.32 44.66
N ILE A 216 36.35 -12.11 43.46
CA ILE A 216 37.47 -11.22 43.24
C ILE A 216 36.93 -9.99 42.55
N ASN A 217 36.92 -8.89 43.30
CA ASN A 217 36.56 -7.55 42.88
C ASN A 217 37.49 -7.12 41.73
N ILE A 218 36.98 -7.07 40.50
CA ILE A 218 37.65 -6.36 39.40
C ILE A 218 36.85 -5.09 39.16
N GLN A 219 37.51 -3.97 39.44
CA GLN A 219 36.97 -2.63 39.32
C GLN A 219 36.42 -2.40 37.91
N ARG A 220 35.17 -1.96 37.87
CA ARG A 220 34.45 -1.57 36.68
C ARG A 220 34.96 -0.20 36.27
N GLU A 221 35.99 -0.14 35.43
CA GLU A 221 36.25 1.08 34.68
C GLU A 221 35.11 1.26 33.67
N GLN A 222 34.29 2.28 33.92
CA GLN A 222 33.36 2.81 32.94
C GLN A 222 34.16 3.30 31.74
N LEU A 223 34.09 2.58 30.61
CA LEU A 223 34.35 3.18 29.32
C LEU A 223 33.02 3.61 28.74
N SER A 224 32.90 4.93 28.64
CA SER A 224 31.81 5.72 28.12
C SER A 224 31.35 5.23 26.75
N PHE A 225 30.03 5.21 26.58
CA PHE A 225 29.37 5.18 25.28
C PHE A 225 29.85 6.38 24.46
N ILE A 226 30.69 6.14 23.47
CA ILE A 226 30.88 7.06 22.35
C ILE A 226 30.03 6.54 21.19
N SER A 227 28.89 7.19 21.02
CA SER A 227 28.10 7.17 19.80
C SER A 227 28.93 7.68 18.62
N ASN A 228 29.42 6.76 17.79
CA ASN A 228 29.85 7.06 16.43
C ASN A 228 29.13 6.12 15.47
N LEU A 229 27.96 6.57 14.99
CA LEU A 229 27.26 5.98 13.86
C LEU A 229 28.04 6.38 12.59
N GLY A 230 29.13 5.68 12.31
CA GLY A 230 29.87 5.81 11.06
C GLY A 230 29.08 5.16 9.93
N LEU A 231 28.60 5.96 8.97
CA LEU A 231 28.18 5.46 7.66
C LEU A 231 29.31 4.60 7.06
N PRO A 232 29.01 3.47 6.39
CA PRO A 232 30.03 2.80 5.60
C PRO A 232 30.38 3.69 4.39
N GLU A 233 31.62 4.19 4.42
CA GLU A 233 32.26 4.90 3.33
C GLU A 233 32.26 4.00 2.08
N ILE A 234 31.60 4.48 1.03
CA ILE A 234 31.54 3.81 -0.26
C ILE A 234 32.96 3.79 -0.83
N ARG A 235 33.68 2.68 -0.64
CA ARG A 235 34.97 2.45 -1.29
C ARG A 235 34.76 2.39 -2.80
N GLY A 236 34.96 3.51 -3.46
CA GLY A 236 34.97 3.61 -4.92
C GLY A 236 36.02 2.65 -5.47
N LYS A 237 35.58 1.64 -6.21
CA LYS A 237 36.48 0.85 -7.06
C LYS A 237 36.88 1.73 -8.24
N THR A 238 38.03 2.38 -8.15
CA THR A 238 38.71 3.00 -9.29
C THR A 238 39.22 1.90 -10.21
N GLY A 239 38.40 1.52 -11.19
CA GLY A 239 38.79 0.50 -12.17
C GLY A 239 37.64 -0.20 -12.89
N VAL A 240 36.54 0.50 -13.18
CA VAL A 240 35.51 -0.02 -14.09
C VAL A 240 35.74 0.62 -15.46
N HIS A 241 36.21 -0.19 -16.42
CA HIS A 241 36.32 0.24 -17.80
C HIS A 241 34.93 0.21 -18.44
N PHE A 242 34.34 1.38 -18.66
CA PHE A 242 33.09 1.51 -19.40
C PHE A 242 33.39 1.52 -20.90
N LYS A 243 32.74 0.63 -21.65
CA LYS A 243 32.74 0.66 -23.12
C LYS A 243 31.52 1.46 -23.55
N GLU A 244 31.75 2.64 -24.10
CA GLU A 244 30.70 3.48 -24.65
C GLU A 244 30.13 2.81 -25.91
N ILE A 245 28.83 2.53 -25.90
CA ILE A 245 28.12 1.97 -27.06
C ILE A 245 27.46 3.15 -27.75
N GLN A 246 27.99 3.55 -28.90
CA GLN A 246 27.34 4.54 -29.75
C GLN A 246 26.13 3.91 -30.45
N VAL A 247 24.94 4.36 -30.05
CA VAL A 247 23.68 3.97 -30.71
C VAL A 247 23.39 4.99 -31.82
N LYS A 248 23.42 4.55 -33.08
CA LYS A 248 22.87 5.34 -34.20
C LYS A 248 21.37 5.47 -34.00
N GLN A 249 20.91 6.67 -33.67
CA GLN A 249 19.47 6.97 -33.72
C GLN A 249 19.04 7.06 -35.18
N ALA A 250 17.87 6.50 -35.50
CA ALA A 250 17.25 6.65 -36.80
C ALA A 250 16.70 8.08 -36.95
N ASP A 251 16.79 8.63 -38.16
CA ASP A 251 16.30 9.96 -38.49
C ASP A 251 14.80 10.09 -38.16
N ARG A 252 14.47 11.11 -37.37
CA ARG A 252 13.09 11.54 -37.18
C ARG A 252 12.64 12.23 -38.46
N GLY A 253 11.99 11.46 -39.34
CA GLY A 253 11.18 12.01 -40.42
C GLY A 253 10.14 12.97 -39.83
N SER A 254 10.14 14.20 -40.34
CA SER A 254 9.15 15.23 -40.04
C SER A 254 7.77 14.77 -40.46
N PHE A 255 6.84 14.63 -39.50
CA PHE A 255 5.42 14.53 -39.82
C PHE A 255 4.91 15.92 -40.17
N THR A 256 4.74 16.19 -41.46
CA THR A 256 3.94 17.31 -41.96
C THR A 256 2.47 16.98 -41.67
N VAL A 257 1.81 17.87 -40.93
CA VAL A 257 0.36 17.87 -40.77
C VAL A 257 -0.17 18.76 -41.89
N ASP A 258 -0.79 18.18 -42.90
CA ASP A 258 -1.59 18.93 -43.87
C ASP A 258 -2.89 19.39 -43.20
N VAL A 259 -3.20 20.66 -43.44
CA VAL A 259 -4.34 21.44 -42.93
C VAL A 259 -5.63 21.06 -43.64
#